data_AF-A0A6I1K8R0-F1
#
_entry.id   AF-A0A6I1K8R0-F1
#
_cell.length_a   1.000
_cell.length_b   1.000
_cell.length_c   1.000
_cell.angle_alpha   90.00
_cell.angle_beta   90.00
_cell.angle_gamma   90.00
#
_symmetry.space_group_name_H-M   'P 1'
#
loop_
_entity.id
_entity.type
_entity.pdbx_description
1 polymer ?
#
loop_
_entity_poly.entity_id
_entity_poly.type
_entity_poly.pdbx_seq_one_letter_code
_entity_poly.pdbx_strand_id
1 'polypeptide(L)'
;MRAARLLICYVAGVFVGGALLAPWLFHLAHWAAGELPALQGLAGQPFHRYVNRCLLLVAVAGLWPLLRALNLADRRALGLASPLAACRPLALGLALGFGSLLLAAVLMALAG
;
A
#
# COMPACT_ATOMS: atom_id res chain seq x y z
N MET A 1 -12.23 13.51 19.25
CA MET A 1 -11.38 12.47 19.90
C MET A 1 -11.66 11.02 19.48
N ARG A 2 -12.88 10.65 19.05
CA ARG A 2 -13.22 9.27 18.64
C ARG A 2 -12.42 8.77 17.41
N ALA A 3 -12.27 9.60 16.38
CA ALA A 3 -11.50 9.27 15.19
C ALA A 3 -10.00 9.05 15.47
N ALA A 4 -9.37 9.94 16.25
CA ALA A 4 -7.97 9.79 16.65
C ALA A 4 -7.70 8.47 17.40
N ARG A 5 -8.61 8.08 18.30
CA ARG A 5 -8.51 6.81 19.03
C ARG A 5 -8.63 5.59 18.10
N LEU A 6 -9.55 5.62 17.13
CA LEU A 6 -9.66 4.57 16.12
C LEU A 6 -8.39 4.46 15.26
N LEU A 7 -7.79 5.59 14.90
CA LEU A 7 -6.54 5.66 14.15
C LEU A 7 -5.37 5.06 14.96
N ILE A 8 -5.25 5.41 16.24
CA ILE A 8 -4.24 4.85 17.14
C ILE A 8 -4.42 3.35 17.32
N CYS A 9 -5.65 2.88 17.57
CA CYS A 9 -5.95 1.45 17.68
C CYS A 9 -5.64 0.70 16.38
N TYR A 10 -5.91 1.30 15.23
CA TYR A 10 -5.56 0.73 13.93
C TYR A 10 -4.05 0.62 13.74
N VAL A 11 -3.28 1.69 13.98
CA VAL A 11 -1.82 1.65 13.85
C VAL A 11 -1.23 0.62 14.80
N ALA A 12 -1.67 0.59 16.06
CA ALA A 12 -1.24 -0.42 17.03
C ALA A 12 -1.59 -1.84 16.57
N GLY A 13 -2.81 -2.06 16.07
CA GLY A 13 -3.26 -3.35 15.55
C GLY A 13 -2.47 -3.80 14.31
N VAL A 14 -2.10 -2.88 13.42
CA VAL A 14 -1.25 -3.16 12.26
C VAL A 14 0.15 -3.58 12.69
N PHE A 15 0.74 -2.86 13.64
CA PHE A 15 2.06 -3.20 14.17
C PHE A 15 2.06 -4.57 14.87
N VAL A 16 1.11 -4.80 15.77
CA VAL A 16 0.98 -6.07 16.50
C VAL A 16 0.66 -7.22 15.55
N GLY A 17 -0.32 -7.04 14.66
CA GLY A 17 -0.71 -8.05 13.69
C GLY A 17 0.40 -8.38 12.69
N GLY A 18 1.07 -7.38 12.14
CA GLY A 18 2.19 -7.57 11.22
C GLY A 18 3.40 -8.21 11.89
N ALA A 19 3.71 -7.82 13.13
CA ALA A 19 4.79 -8.42 13.91
C ALA A 19 4.51 -9.89 14.28
N LEU A 20 3.26 -10.23 14.62
CA LEU A 20 2.84 -11.60 14.93
C LEU A 20 2.77 -12.49 13.67
N LEU A 21 2.38 -11.94 12.52
CA LEU A 21 2.31 -12.69 11.25
C LEU A 21 3.69 -12.94 10.64
N ALA A 22 4.65 -12.04 10.85
CA ALA A 22 6.01 -12.15 10.30
C ALA A 22 6.74 -13.49 10.61
N PRO A 23 6.80 -14.00 11.87
CA PRO A 23 7.48 -15.26 12.17
C PRO A 23 6.83 -16.46 11.49
N TRP A 24 5.49 -16.49 11.40
CA TRP A 24 4.77 -17.55 10.69
C TRP A 24 5.06 -17.54 9.19
N LEU A 25 5.07 -16.35 8.58
CA LEU A 25 5.35 -16.20 7.15
C LEU A 25 6.81 -16.55 6.81
N PHE A 26 7.75 -16.26 7.72
CA PHE A 26 9.16 -16.61 7.57
C PHE A 26 9.39 -18.14 7.61
N HIS A 27 8.75 -18.83 8.56
CA HIS A 27 8.80 -20.29 8.62
C HIS A 27 8.17 -20.96 7.39
N LEU A 28 7.01 -20.47 6.93
CA LEU A 28 6.37 -20.94 5.71
C LEU A 28 7.25 -20.72 4.47
N ALA A 29 7.92 -19.57 4.37
CA ALA A 29 8.82 -19.29 3.25
C ALA A 29 10.05 -20.21 3.24
N HIS A 30 10.61 -20.55 4.41
CA HIS A 30 11.74 -21.48 4.52
C HIS A 30 11.33 -22.92 4.24
N TRP A 31 10.15 -23.34 4.70
CA TRP A 31 9.59 -24.65 4.38
C TRP A 31 9.30 -24.78 2.88
N ALA A 32 8.65 -23.78 2.28
CA ALA A 32 8.33 -23.76 0.85
C ALA A 32 9.58 -23.68 -0.05
N ALA A 33 10.67 -23.08 0.41
CA ALA A 33 11.94 -23.04 -0.32
C ALA A 33 12.66 -24.40 -0.35
N GLY A 34 12.35 -25.31 0.57
CA GLY A 34 12.80 -26.70 0.52
C GLY A 34 12.11 -27.51 -0.58
N GLU A 35 10.83 -27.23 -0.83
CA GLU A 35 10.00 -27.93 -1.83
C GLU A 35 10.09 -27.33 -3.24
N LEU A 36 10.30 -26.01 -3.35
CA LEU A 36 10.37 -25.31 -4.64
C LEU A 36 11.65 -24.45 -4.77
N PRO A 37 12.59 -24.82 -5.66
CA PRO A 37 13.82 -24.05 -5.87
C PRO A 37 13.56 -22.64 -6.42
N ALA A 38 12.43 -22.41 -7.11
CA ALA A 38 12.01 -21.08 -7.58
C ALA A 38 11.73 -20.08 -6.44
N LEU A 39 11.43 -20.56 -5.23
CA LEU A 39 11.16 -19.73 -4.05
C LEU A 39 12.41 -19.46 -3.20
N GLN A 40 13.57 -20.03 -3.55
CA GLN A 40 14.84 -19.74 -2.86
C GLN A 40 15.24 -18.27 -2.94
N GLY A 41 14.90 -17.59 -4.04
CA GLY A 41 15.09 -16.14 -4.19
C GLY A 41 14.26 -15.29 -3.22
N LEU A 42 13.15 -15.82 -2.72
CA LEU A 42 12.40 -15.21 -1.61
C LEU A 42 13.06 -15.54 -0.27
N ALA A 43 13.38 -16.81 -0.01
CA ALA A 43 13.96 -17.26 1.26
C ALA A 43 15.32 -16.63 1.59
N GLY A 44 16.11 -16.25 0.58
CA GLY A 44 17.37 -15.52 0.78
C GLY A 44 17.21 -14.07 1.25
N GLN A 45 15.98 -13.55 1.39
CA GLN A 45 15.76 -12.17 1.82
C GLN A 45 15.83 -12.00 3.35
N PRO A 46 16.39 -10.88 3.83
CA PRO A 46 16.50 -10.62 5.26
C PRO A 46 15.11 -10.52 5.92
N PHE A 47 14.99 -11.02 7.15
CA PHE A 47 13.75 -11.07 7.94
C PHE A 47 12.96 -9.74 7.96
N HIS A 48 13.66 -8.60 8.03
CA HIS A 48 13.07 -7.26 8.00
C HIS A 48 12.17 -7.01 6.76
N ARG A 49 12.48 -7.63 5.62
CA ARG A 49 11.67 -7.48 4.38
C ARG A 49 10.34 -8.22 4.49
N TYR A 50 10.32 -9.34 5.19
CA TYR A 50 9.09 -10.08 5.51
C TYR A 50 8.22 -9.30 6.49
N VAL A 51 8.81 -8.75 7.55
CA VAL A 51 8.10 -7.89 8.52
C VAL A 51 7.44 -6.71 7.81
N ASN A 52 8.17 -5.99 6.94
CA ASN A 52 7.60 -4.86 6.22
C ASN A 52 6.43 -5.27 5.30
N ARG A 53 6.54 -6.40 4.59
CA ARG A 53 5.45 -6.92 3.75
C ARG A 53 4.24 -7.34 4.58
N CYS A 54 4.44 -7.99 5.72
CA CYS A 54 3.38 -8.35 6.64
C CYS A 54 2.68 -7.11 7.20
N LEU A 55 3.43 -6.10 7.62
CA LEU A 55 2.88 -4.82 8.07
C LEU A 55 2.04 -4.16 6.98
N LEU A 56 2.52 -4.13 5.74
CA LEU A 56 1.76 -3.60 4.59
C LEU A 56 0.49 -4.41 4.32
N LEU A 57 0.56 -5.75 4.33
CA LEU A 57 -0.60 -6.61 4.13
C LEU A 57 -1.66 -6.39 5.21
N VAL A 58 -1.25 -6.36 6.48
CA VAL A 58 -2.15 -6.12 7.61
C VAL A 58 -2.69 -4.68 7.58
N ALA A 59 -1.88 -3.70 7.18
CA ALA A 59 -2.33 -2.33 7.00
C ALA A 59 -3.42 -2.23 5.94
N VAL A 60 -3.23 -2.85 4.78
CA VAL A 60 -4.21 -2.86 3.69
C VAL A 60 -5.47 -3.60 4.11
N ALA A 61 -5.34 -4.78 4.72
CA ALA A 61 -6.48 -5.55 5.22
C ALA A 61 -7.25 -4.80 6.31
N GLY A 62 -6.55 -4.10 7.21
CA GLY A 62 -7.13 -3.31 8.29
C GLY A 62 -7.67 -1.93 7.85
N LEU A 63 -7.35 -1.47 6.65
CA LEU A 63 -7.85 -0.20 6.11
C LEU A 63 -9.36 -0.26 5.93
N TRP A 64 -9.88 -1.40 5.44
CA TRP A 64 -11.30 -1.63 5.27
C TRP A 64 -12.12 -1.53 6.56
N PRO A 65 -11.79 -2.26 7.66
CA PRO A 65 -12.50 -2.12 8.92
C PRO A 65 -12.34 -0.73 9.54
N LEU A 66 -11.20 -0.04 9.37
CA LEU A 66 -11.04 1.35 9.82
C LEU A 66 -12.00 2.29 9.09
N LEU A 67 -12.07 2.21 7.75
CA LEU A 67 -12.98 3.02 6.94
C LEU A 67 -14.44 2.77 7.32
N ARG A 68 -14.78 1.50 7.57
CA ARG A 68 -16.12 1.11 8.03
C ARG A 68 -16.42 1.62 9.45
N ALA A 69 -15.46 1.57 10.38
CA ALA A 69 -15.61 2.09 11.74
C ALA A 69 -15.75 3.62 11.79
N LEU A 70 -15.18 4.32 10.81
CA LEU A 70 -15.34 5.77 10.63
C LEU A 70 -16.61 6.16 9.88
N ASN A 71 -17.43 5.18 9.45
CA ASN A 71 -18.61 5.37 8.61
C ASN A 71 -18.28 6.06 7.26
N LEU A 72 -17.03 5.93 6.82
CA LEU A 72 -16.48 6.46 5.56
C LEU A 72 -16.43 5.39 4.47
N ALA A 73 -16.89 4.17 4.75
CA ALA A 73 -16.95 3.09 3.77
C ALA A 73 -17.94 3.37 2.63
N ASP A 74 -18.86 4.32 2.81
CA ASP A 74 -19.80 4.72 1.79
C ASP A 74 -19.18 5.76 0.84
N ARG A 75 -19.10 5.45 -0.46
CA ARG A 75 -18.52 6.34 -1.49
C ARG A 75 -19.17 7.73 -1.51
N ARG A 76 -20.45 7.79 -1.12
CA ARG A 76 -21.23 9.04 -0.99
C ARG A 76 -20.81 9.88 0.21
N ALA A 77 -20.43 9.24 1.32
CA ALA A 77 -19.97 9.93 2.52
C ALA A 77 -18.58 10.58 2.33
N LEU A 78 -17.78 10.03 1.42
CA LEU A 78 -16.47 10.57 1.05
C LEU A 78 -16.53 11.73 0.05
N GLY A 79 -17.70 12.09 -0.47
CA GLY A 79 -17.84 13.11 -1.51
C GLY A 79 -17.12 12.77 -2.82
N LEU A 80 -16.70 11.51 -2.98
CA LEU A 80 -16.00 11.03 -4.17
C LEU A 80 -17.01 11.01 -5.32
N ALA A 81 -16.78 11.86 -6.32
CA ALA A 81 -17.47 11.79 -7.59
C ALA A 81 -17.36 10.37 -8.15
N SER A 82 -18.38 9.93 -8.90
CA SER A 82 -18.40 8.57 -9.46
C SER A 82 -17.09 8.29 -10.21
N PRO A 83 -16.51 7.08 -10.10
CA PRO A 83 -15.21 6.76 -10.69
C PRO A 83 -15.17 7.04 -12.19
N LEU A 84 -16.32 6.90 -12.87
CA LEU A 84 -16.49 7.21 -14.29
C LEU A 84 -16.48 8.72 -14.60
N ALA A 85 -17.02 9.56 -13.72
CA ALA A 85 -17.02 11.02 -13.91
C ALA A 85 -15.65 11.65 -13.58
N ALA A 86 -14.88 11.04 -12.68
CA ALA A 86 -13.56 11.52 -12.27
C ALA A 86 -12.41 11.11 -13.21
N CYS A 87 -12.58 10.10 -14.08
CA CYS A 87 -11.53 9.65 -15.01
C CYS A 87 -11.05 10.75 -15.97
N ARG A 88 -11.96 11.59 -16.47
CA ARG A 88 -11.63 12.64 -17.45
C ARG A 88 -10.75 13.75 -16.87
N PRO A 89 -11.07 14.36 -15.70
CA PRO A 89 -10.18 15.32 -15.06
C PRO A 89 -8.88 14.68 -14.54
N LEU A 90 -8.92 13.41 -14.12
CA LEU A 90 -7.72 12.69 -13.69
C LEU A 90 -6.74 12.46 -14.86
N ALA A 91 -7.24 12.03 -16.02
CA ALA A 91 -6.45 11.84 -17.22
C ALA A 91 -5.87 13.16 -17.73
N LEU A 92 -6.63 14.26 -17.65
CA LEU A 92 -6.15 15.59 -18.01
C LEU A 92 -5.03 16.06 -17.07
N GLY A 93 -5.20 15.90 -15.75
CA GLY A 93 -4.16 16.24 -14.78
C GLY A 93 -2.89 15.40 -14.96
N LEU A 94 -3.06 14.09 -15.22
CA LEU A 94 -1.94 13.18 -15.48
C LEU A 94 -1.19 13.57 -16.78
N ALA A 95 -1.92 13.86 -17.86
CA ALA A 95 -1.33 14.29 -19.12
C ALA A 95 -0.59 15.63 -18.99
N LEU A 96 -1.13 16.57 -18.21
CA LEU A 96 -0.47 17.84 -17.88
C LEU A 96 0.81 17.62 -17.07
N GLY A 97 0.77 16.75 -16.06
CA GLY A 97 1.94 16.41 -15.24
C GLY A 97 3.04 15.74 -16.07
N PHE A 98 2.70 14.71 -16.85
CA PHE A 98 3.67 14.07 -17.73
C PHE A 98 4.18 15.01 -18.82
N GLY A 99 3.32 15.84 -19.40
CA GLY A 99 3.72 16.84 -20.39
C GLY A 99 4.71 17.85 -19.82
N SER A 100 4.47 18.33 -18.59
CA SER A 100 5.39 19.23 -17.87
C SER A 100 6.75 18.56 -17.61
N LEU A 101 6.75 17.31 -17.15
CA LEU A 101 7.99 16.56 -16.89
C LEU A 101 8.76 16.26 -18.18
N LEU A 102 8.05 15.90 -19.26
CA LEU A 102 8.64 15.71 -20.59
C LEU A 102 9.29 16.98 -21.10
N LEU A 103 8.61 18.12 -20.98
CA LEU A 103 9.14 19.41 -21.39
C LEU A 103 10.40 19.77 -20.60
N ALA A 104 10.38 19.59 -19.28
CA ALA A 104 11.54 19.81 -18.43
C ALA A 104 12.72 18.89 -18.82
N ALA A 105 12.45 17.62 -19.11
CA ALA A 105 13.47 16.67 -19.55
C ALA A 105 14.07 17.05 -20.91
N VAL A 106 13.26 17.50 -21.87
CA VAL A 106 13.72 17.96 -23.19
C VAL A 106 14.57 19.22 -23.07
N LEU A 107 14.13 20.21 -22.27
CA LEU A 107 14.92 21.41 -22.04
C LEU A 107 16.27 21.10 -21.38
N MET A 108 16.27 20.19 -20.40
CA MET A 108 17.51 19.74 -19.76
C MET A 108 18.44 18.99 -20.73
N ALA A 109 17.88 18.21 -21.65
CA ALA A 109 18.66 17.52 -22.69
C ALA A 109 19.20 18.45 -23.79
N LEU A 110 18.55 19.59 -24.04
CA LEU A 110 18.99 20.60 -25.01
C LEU A 110 19.97 21.63 -24.40
N ALA A 111 19.96 21.79 -23.07
CA ALA A 111 20.84 22.70 -22.34
C ALA A 111 22.14 22.04 -21.84
N GLY A 112 22.27 20.71 -22.01
CA GLY A 112 23.53 19.97 -21.84
C GLY A 112 24.29 19.86 -23.16
#